data_AF-A0A167IZS9-F1
#
_entry.id   AF-A0A167IZS9-F1
#
_cell.length_a   1.000
_cell.length_b   1.000
_cell.length_c   1.000
_cell.angle_alpha   90.00
_cell.angle_beta   90.00
_cell.angle_gamma   90.00
#
_symmetry.space_group_name_H-M   'P 1'
#
loop_
_entity.id
_entity.type
_entity.pdbx_description
1 polymer ?
#
loop_
_entity_poly.entity_id
_entity_poly.type
_entity_poly.pdbx_seq_one_letter_code
_entity_poly.pdbx_strand_id
1 'polypeptide(L)'
;MSFRDNLPRSCLLSERDHAFWRFSMTVRLSDGDLQAKYVIPVEGDFWVPGRDDSMRIMFHSCNGFGCEVSQENSAGPALWRDVWADGMVPQRRASLPCTPELQGKIDQWYFQNYCSWYNTEINIYDDPDIINGFGSYRDKRMRAPIFLGIGRVAWRYYALFQLQIPPNGEQPEDPSWTIGKQLGPYIQERSRSICTTLGKRIMFFGLDCRTERTLKSFAWETTYDAMFERMETELQKSGDTTHLILLLGVPIAAERLLCSHTITAVKMLNKKLGFAGGLLNHFDGSAELLHDLNDHWCAGVHKTERNYFIRRLQHFAMKKQIRITILSGDVHVACVGRFFSAPRVKSPQNRDPRYTIDVISSAITNGGPPMAAANFLDKPNRVHHLDKETQENMMKSLYENPDGQPNRVNKTTLPFRNYAIITEHAGLSGGSRENRVVIKEQLSPELYERDASQQLQAQRAEEPEADLEPAKRATGGSTHANAMAPLSGSRRRDALDCSLRVDINQKDPQGRTRAYGFSIPCLET
;
A
#
# COMPACT_ATOMS: atom_id res chain seq x y z
N MET A 1 -4.18 6.87 30.26
CA MET A 1 -5.36 7.78 30.18
C MET A 1 -6.61 6.93 29.99
N SER A 2 -7.77 7.31 30.52
CA SER A 2 -9.02 6.56 30.31
C SER A 2 -10.17 7.46 29.81
N PHE A 3 -10.95 6.94 28.87
CA PHE A 3 -12.16 7.57 28.35
C PHE A 3 -13.40 6.73 28.69
N ARG A 4 -14.49 7.36 29.11
CA ARG A 4 -15.77 6.71 29.46
C ARG A 4 -16.94 7.59 29.02
N ASP A 5 -18.05 6.96 28.60
CA ASP A 5 -19.47 7.38 28.39
C ASP A 5 -19.87 8.82 27.98
N ASN A 6 -19.06 9.84 28.26
CA ASN A 6 -19.31 11.27 28.02
C ASN A 6 -18.41 11.86 26.92
N LEU A 7 -17.90 11.04 26.00
CA LEU A 7 -17.14 11.55 24.86
C LEU A 7 -18.07 12.25 23.86
N PRO A 8 -17.60 13.34 23.20
CA PRO A 8 -18.31 13.91 22.07
C PRO A 8 -18.60 12.83 21.04
N ARG A 9 -19.87 12.73 20.64
CA ARG A 9 -20.34 11.71 19.70
C ARG A 9 -21.32 12.28 18.70
N SER A 10 -21.30 11.73 17.48
CA SER A 10 -22.23 12.05 16.41
C SER A 10 -22.78 10.77 15.80
N CYS A 11 -24.11 10.71 15.61
CA CYS A 11 -24.71 9.63 14.82
C CYS A 11 -24.48 9.94 13.34
N LEU A 12 -23.76 9.05 12.65
CA LEU A 12 -23.45 9.19 11.22
C LEU A 12 -24.61 8.70 10.35
N LEU A 13 -25.27 7.63 10.79
CA LEU A 13 -26.40 6.99 10.11
C LEU A 13 -27.19 6.15 11.11
N SER A 14 -28.52 6.14 10.98
CA SER A 14 -29.37 5.17 11.68
C SER A 14 -30.38 4.59 10.71
N GLU A 15 -30.29 3.27 10.50
CA GLU A 15 -31.15 2.52 9.60
C GLU A 15 -31.11 1.03 9.95
N ARG A 16 -32.12 0.26 9.52
CA ARG A 16 -32.12 -1.21 9.60
C ARG A 16 -31.84 -1.74 11.02
N ASP A 17 -32.39 -1.08 12.04
CA ASP A 17 -32.16 -1.35 13.47
C ASP A 17 -30.70 -1.20 13.94
N HIS A 18 -29.85 -0.52 13.15
CA HIS A 18 -28.49 -0.18 13.49
C HIS A 18 -28.32 1.34 13.62
N ALA A 19 -27.38 1.76 14.45
CA ALA A 19 -26.93 3.14 14.56
C ALA A 19 -25.41 3.18 14.55
N PHE A 20 -24.86 3.96 13.62
CA PHE A 20 -23.43 4.15 13.45
C PHE A 20 -23.02 5.44 14.15
N TRP A 21 -22.11 5.32 15.11
CA TRP A 21 -21.67 6.43 15.95
C TRP A 21 -20.18 6.66 15.76
N ARG A 22 -19.80 7.94 15.59
CA ARG A 22 -18.42 8.39 15.68
C ARG A 22 -18.19 9.02 17.04
N PHE A 23 -17.07 8.67 17.68
CA PHE A 23 -16.65 9.23 18.96
C PHE A 23 -15.34 9.96 18.79
N SER A 24 -15.27 11.20 19.25
CA SER A 24 -14.06 12.02 19.13
C SER A 24 -13.27 11.95 20.44
N MET A 25 -12.02 11.50 20.34
CA MET A 25 -11.08 11.46 21.45
C MET A 25 -9.95 12.47 21.23
N THR A 26 -9.62 13.25 22.26
CA THR A 26 -8.46 14.15 22.23
C THR A 26 -7.48 13.73 23.30
N VAL A 27 -6.27 13.37 22.88
CA VAL A 27 -5.18 12.96 23.76
C VAL A 27 -4.08 14.02 23.69
N ARG A 28 -3.64 14.54 24.84
CA ARG A 28 -2.45 15.39 24.90
C ARG A 28 -1.21 14.49 24.85
N LEU A 29 -0.29 14.78 23.94
CA LEU A 29 0.98 14.06 23.84
C LEU A 29 1.81 14.26 25.13
N SER A 30 2.39 13.16 25.63
CA SER A 30 3.34 13.14 26.75
C SER A 30 4.78 13.01 26.25
N ASP A 31 5.76 13.09 27.15
CA ASP A 31 7.18 12.92 26.79
C ASP A 31 7.57 11.49 26.40
N GLY A 32 6.68 10.52 26.60
CA GLY A 32 6.84 9.14 26.14
C GLY A 32 5.50 8.50 25.81
N ASP A 33 5.55 7.23 25.41
CA ASP A 33 4.39 6.43 25.01
C ASP A 33 3.27 6.45 26.07
N LEU A 34 2.06 6.74 25.62
CA LEU A 34 0.87 6.81 26.47
C LEU A 34 -0.15 5.76 26.04
N GLN A 35 -0.48 4.84 26.94
CA GLN A 35 -1.63 3.96 26.76
C GLN A 35 -2.93 4.72 27.07
N ALA A 36 -3.83 4.77 26.09
CA ALA A 36 -5.19 5.23 26.22
C ALA A 36 -6.14 4.04 26.25
N LYS A 37 -7.02 3.99 27.25
CA LYS A 37 -8.07 2.97 27.38
C LYS A 37 -9.42 3.64 27.20
N TYR A 38 -10.39 2.98 26.57
CA TYR A 38 -11.72 3.51 26.40
C TYR A 38 -12.79 2.44 26.65
N VAL A 39 -13.97 2.90 27.04
CA VAL A 39 -15.18 2.08 27.13
C VAL A 39 -16.29 2.80 26.37
N ILE A 40 -16.58 2.35 25.16
CA ILE A 40 -17.60 2.93 24.27
C ILE A 40 -18.13 1.88 23.29
N PRO A 41 -19.39 1.45 23.43
CA PRO A 41 -19.87 0.54 24.48
C PRO A 41 -19.02 -0.75 24.69
N VAL A 42 -17.95 -0.95 23.93
CA VAL A 42 -16.92 -1.99 24.11
C VAL A 42 -15.67 -1.41 24.80
N GLU A 43 -14.94 -2.25 25.52
CA GLU A 43 -13.63 -1.89 26.08
C GLU A 43 -12.54 -2.09 25.02
N GLY A 44 -11.61 -1.14 24.94
CA GLY A 44 -10.42 -1.25 24.09
C GLY A 44 -9.32 -0.31 24.55
N ASP A 45 -8.17 -0.43 23.91
CA ASP A 45 -7.01 0.41 24.18
C ASP A 45 -6.17 0.66 22.93
N PHE A 46 -5.42 1.76 22.95
CA PHE A 46 -4.45 2.11 21.93
C PHE A 46 -3.28 2.86 22.55
N TRP A 47 -2.17 2.93 21.82
CA TRP A 47 -0.97 3.65 22.22
C TRP A 47 -0.81 4.92 21.39
N VAL A 48 -0.44 6.00 22.07
CA VAL A 48 -0.06 7.27 21.44
C VAL A 48 1.44 7.46 21.66
N PRO A 49 2.22 7.76 20.61
CA PRO A 49 3.66 7.94 20.75
C PRO A 49 3.97 9.16 21.63
N GLY A 50 5.19 9.18 22.18
CA GLY A 50 5.75 10.37 22.80
C GLY A 50 5.75 11.56 21.83
N ARG A 51 5.70 12.77 22.37
CA ARG A 51 5.63 14.02 21.59
C ARG A 51 6.79 14.23 20.61
N ASP A 52 7.93 13.62 20.93
CA ASP A 52 9.16 13.71 20.14
C ASP A 52 9.42 12.47 19.29
N ASP A 53 8.50 11.50 19.32
CA ASP A 53 8.61 10.22 18.63
C ASP A 53 7.73 10.18 17.37
N SER A 54 8.09 9.28 16.46
CA SER A 54 7.26 8.91 15.32
C SER A 54 6.46 7.63 15.62
N MET A 55 5.31 7.46 14.97
CA MET A 55 4.54 6.21 15.11
C MET A 55 5.31 5.02 14.53
N ARG A 56 5.05 3.83 15.07
CA ARG A 56 5.43 2.56 14.46
C ARG A 56 4.31 2.14 13.52
N ILE A 57 4.62 1.97 12.25
CA ILE A 57 3.64 1.76 11.18
C ILE A 57 3.71 0.31 10.74
N MET A 58 2.56 -0.34 10.68
CA MET A 58 2.37 -1.58 9.93
C MET A 58 1.57 -1.22 8.68
N PHE A 59 2.05 -1.63 7.52
CA PHE A 59 1.37 -1.42 6.25
C PHE A 59 1.14 -2.75 5.56
N HIS A 60 -0.04 -2.90 4.98
CA HIS A 60 -0.42 -4.01 4.12
C HIS A 60 -1.56 -3.54 3.22
N SER A 61 -1.79 -4.25 2.12
CA SER A 61 -2.78 -3.86 1.12
C SER A 61 -3.86 -4.94 0.96
N CYS A 62 -4.92 -4.64 0.21
CA CYS A 62 -5.96 -5.61 -0.15
C CYS A 62 -6.70 -6.19 1.07
N ASN A 63 -6.83 -5.38 2.13
CA ASN A 63 -7.48 -5.75 3.38
C ASN A 63 -9.02 -5.67 3.33
N GLY A 64 -9.57 -5.20 2.19
CA GLY A 64 -11.00 -5.07 1.93
C GLY A 64 -11.61 -6.29 1.25
N PHE A 65 -12.49 -6.07 0.28
CA PHE A 65 -13.27 -7.09 -0.46
C PHE A 65 -12.43 -7.95 -1.43
N GLY A 66 -11.23 -8.36 -1.03
CA GLY A 66 -10.34 -9.21 -1.81
C GLY A 66 -10.95 -10.60 -2.07
N CYS A 67 -10.42 -11.26 -3.08
CA CYS A 67 -10.94 -12.49 -3.68
C CYS A 67 -11.11 -13.69 -2.72
N GLU A 68 -10.62 -13.63 -1.48
CA GLU A 68 -10.56 -14.77 -0.55
C GLU A 68 -11.06 -14.47 0.89
N VAL A 69 -11.87 -13.42 1.11
CA VAL A 69 -12.60 -13.27 2.38
C VAL A 69 -13.59 -14.44 2.51
N SER A 70 -13.24 -15.43 3.34
CA SER A 70 -13.94 -16.69 3.73
C SER A 70 -14.52 -17.57 2.60
N GLN A 71 -14.30 -18.89 2.68
CA GLN A 71 -14.94 -19.88 1.79
C GLN A 71 -16.47 -19.89 1.88
N GLU A 72 -17.05 -19.41 2.99
CA GLU A 72 -18.49 -19.25 3.17
C GLU A 72 -19.03 -17.99 2.46
N ASN A 73 -18.20 -16.96 2.29
CA ASN A 73 -18.45 -15.78 1.45
C ASN A 73 -18.01 -15.97 -0.02
N SER A 74 -17.39 -17.12 -0.35
CA SER A 74 -16.89 -17.46 -1.69
C SER A 74 -17.95 -17.92 -2.68
N ALA A 75 -19.23 -17.85 -2.32
CA ALA A 75 -20.23 -17.62 -3.35
C ALA A 75 -20.01 -16.18 -3.83
N GLY A 76 -19.04 -15.94 -4.73
CA GLY A 76 -18.87 -14.66 -5.42
C GLY A 76 -20.28 -14.16 -5.74
N PRO A 77 -20.68 -12.98 -5.21
CA PRO A 77 -22.02 -12.77 -4.70
C PRO A 77 -23.07 -13.33 -5.66
N ALA A 78 -24.10 -14.01 -5.19
CA ALA A 78 -25.18 -14.47 -6.07
C ALA A 78 -25.68 -13.34 -7.00
N LEU A 79 -25.56 -12.09 -6.54
CA LEU A 79 -25.65 -10.84 -7.30
C LEU A 79 -24.75 -10.72 -8.54
N TRP A 80 -23.51 -11.18 -8.55
CA TRP A 80 -22.64 -11.20 -9.74
C TRP A 80 -23.20 -12.06 -10.86
N ARG A 81 -23.81 -13.21 -10.55
CA ARG A 81 -24.50 -14.01 -11.57
C ARG A 81 -25.73 -13.27 -12.12
N ASP A 82 -26.45 -12.57 -11.26
CA ASP A 82 -27.60 -11.73 -11.65
C ASP A 82 -27.19 -10.45 -12.42
N VAL A 83 -26.05 -9.84 -12.09
CA VAL A 83 -25.49 -8.63 -12.73
C VAL A 83 -24.80 -8.96 -14.05
N TRP A 84 -24.08 -10.07 -14.12
CA TRP A 84 -23.30 -10.45 -15.29
C TRP A 84 -24.18 -11.04 -16.40
N ALA A 85 -25.38 -11.53 -16.06
CA ALA A 85 -26.37 -12.09 -16.98
C ALA A 85 -25.71 -13.04 -17.99
N ASP A 86 -25.05 -14.08 -17.46
CA ASP A 86 -24.30 -15.04 -18.27
C ASP A 86 -25.18 -15.62 -19.38
N GLY A 87 -24.75 -15.41 -20.64
CA GLY A 87 -25.52 -15.71 -21.85
C GLY A 87 -25.91 -14.49 -22.69
N MET A 88 -25.79 -13.26 -22.19
CA MET A 88 -26.08 -12.04 -22.97
C MET A 88 -24.86 -11.50 -23.73
N VAL A 89 -25.06 -10.83 -24.87
CA VAL A 89 -23.98 -10.09 -25.56
C VAL A 89 -23.62 -8.83 -24.76
N PRO A 90 -22.34 -8.44 -24.60
CA PRO A 90 -21.91 -7.33 -23.73
C PRO A 90 -22.63 -5.99 -23.93
N GLN A 91 -23.07 -5.69 -25.16
CA GLN A 91 -23.82 -4.46 -25.46
C GLN A 91 -25.20 -4.45 -24.81
N ARG A 92 -25.89 -5.59 -24.78
CA ARG A 92 -27.22 -5.76 -24.17
C ARG A 92 -27.13 -5.73 -22.64
N ARG A 93 -26.01 -6.20 -22.08
CA ARG A 93 -25.70 -6.11 -20.64
C ARG A 93 -25.52 -4.67 -20.18
N ALA A 94 -24.77 -3.86 -20.93
CA ALA A 94 -24.51 -2.46 -20.60
C ALA A 94 -25.78 -1.58 -20.62
N SER A 95 -26.85 -2.02 -21.29
CA SER A 95 -28.15 -1.34 -21.30
C SER A 95 -29.13 -1.81 -20.22
N LEU A 96 -28.76 -2.80 -19.40
CA LEU A 96 -29.65 -3.26 -18.34
C LEU A 96 -29.86 -2.15 -17.29
N PRO A 97 -31.11 -1.90 -16.86
CA PRO A 97 -31.37 -0.95 -15.80
C PRO A 97 -30.87 -1.49 -14.47
N CYS A 98 -30.39 -0.60 -13.60
CA CYS A 98 -30.24 -0.93 -12.18
C CYS A 98 -31.63 -0.79 -11.54
N THR A 99 -32.39 -1.88 -11.48
CA THR A 99 -33.74 -1.86 -10.91
C THR A 99 -33.67 -1.57 -9.40
N PRO A 100 -34.74 -1.02 -8.79
CA PRO A 100 -34.78 -0.82 -7.35
C PRO A 100 -34.52 -2.10 -6.55
N GLU A 101 -34.98 -3.26 -7.06
CA GLU A 101 -34.71 -4.57 -6.45
C GLU A 101 -33.21 -4.90 -6.47
N LEU A 102 -32.55 -4.76 -7.62
CA LEU A 102 -31.11 -5.00 -7.75
C LEU A 102 -30.32 -4.05 -6.86
N GLN A 103 -30.69 -2.76 -6.83
CA GLN A 103 -30.07 -1.78 -5.96
C GLN A 103 -30.22 -2.14 -4.48
N GLY A 104 -31.40 -2.60 -4.05
CA GLY A 104 -31.63 -3.06 -2.68
C GLY A 104 -30.79 -4.29 -2.31
N LYS A 105 -30.58 -5.23 -3.25
CA LYS A 105 -29.70 -6.37 -3.06
C LYS A 105 -28.22 -5.94 -2.92
N ILE A 106 -27.75 -5.03 -3.77
CA ILE A 106 -26.38 -4.48 -3.70
C ILE A 106 -26.19 -3.78 -2.34
N ASP A 107 -27.12 -2.91 -1.96
CA ASP A 107 -27.11 -2.18 -0.69
C ASP A 107 -27.09 -3.14 0.52
N GLN A 108 -27.90 -4.19 0.51
CA GLN A 108 -27.91 -5.22 1.55
C GLN A 108 -26.57 -5.94 1.67
N TRP A 109 -25.96 -6.33 0.53
CA TRP A 109 -24.70 -7.04 0.52
C TRP A 109 -23.57 -6.18 1.09
N TYR A 110 -23.45 -4.92 0.65
CA TYR A 110 -22.45 -3.99 1.17
C TYR A 110 -22.62 -3.75 2.68
N PHE A 111 -23.85 -3.52 3.14
CA PHE A 111 -24.15 -3.36 4.56
C PHE A 111 -23.66 -4.54 5.40
N GLN A 112 -24.07 -5.76 5.02
CA GLN A 112 -23.71 -6.98 5.74
C GLN A 112 -22.21 -7.22 5.72
N ASN A 113 -21.56 -7.00 4.57
CA ASN A 113 -20.14 -7.22 4.44
C ASN A 113 -19.37 -6.28 5.37
N TYR A 114 -19.60 -4.96 5.29
CA TYR A 114 -18.91 -4.00 6.16
C TYR A 114 -19.17 -4.25 7.66
N CYS A 115 -20.39 -4.62 8.04
CA CYS A 115 -20.68 -4.99 9.44
C CYS A 115 -19.92 -6.25 9.91
N SER A 116 -19.51 -7.12 8.99
CA SER A 116 -18.82 -8.37 9.31
C SER A 116 -17.29 -8.25 9.39
N TRP A 117 -16.66 -7.33 8.65
CA TRP A 117 -15.20 -7.31 8.48
C TRP A 117 -14.51 -6.03 8.98
N TYR A 118 -15.22 -4.90 9.04
CA TYR A 118 -14.56 -3.60 9.21
C TYR A 118 -13.66 -3.56 10.46
N ASN A 119 -12.44 -3.07 10.27
CA ASN A 119 -11.43 -2.89 11.32
C ASN A 119 -10.91 -1.44 11.34
N THR A 120 -10.39 -1.00 12.48
CA THR A 120 -9.88 0.36 12.69
C THR A 120 -8.46 0.53 12.13
N GLU A 121 -8.35 0.98 10.88
CA GLU A 121 -7.09 1.28 10.19
C GLU A 121 -7.23 2.57 9.36
N ILE A 122 -6.11 3.20 8.96
CA ILE A 122 -6.14 4.27 7.96
C ILE A 122 -6.20 3.62 6.58
N ASN A 123 -7.32 3.84 5.87
CA ASN A 123 -7.57 3.26 4.56
C ASN A 123 -7.77 4.36 3.50
N ILE A 124 -7.52 4.00 2.24
CA ILE A 124 -7.89 4.80 1.07
C ILE A 124 -8.86 4.00 0.20
N TYR A 125 -9.66 4.69 -0.60
CA TYR A 125 -10.61 4.03 -1.48
C TYR A 125 -9.88 3.27 -2.59
N ASP A 126 -10.16 1.97 -2.74
CA ASP A 126 -9.59 1.19 -3.84
C ASP A 126 -10.67 0.41 -4.64
N ASP A 127 -10.30 -0.14 -5.79
CA ASP A 127 -11.26 -0.82 -6.66
C ASP A 127 -11.84 -2.11 -6.10
N PRO A 128 -11.16 -2.93 -5.28
CA PRO A 128 -11.83 -4.09 -4.68
C PRO A 128 -12.99 -3.65 -3.80
N ASP A 129 -12.97 -2.42 -3.23
CA ASP A 129 -14.11 -1.86 -2.49
C ASP A 129 -15.35 -1.57 -3.36
N ILE A 130 -15.20 -1.64 -4.69
CA ILE A 130 -16.26 -1.35 -5.66
C ILE A 130 -16.47 -2.55 -6.57
N ILE A 131 -15.57 -2.68 -7.54
CA ILE A 131 -15.45 -3.72 -8.56
C ILE A 131 -14.00 -3.61 -9.05
N ASN A 132 -13.28 -4.72 -9.16
CA ASN A 132 -11.93 -4.70 -9.73
C ASN A 132 -11.89 -3.93 -11.06
N GLY A 133 -10.93 -3.01 -11.20
CA GLY A 133 -10.78 -2.08 -12.30
C GLY A 133 -11.85 -0.98 -12.37
N PHE A 134 -12.61 -0.68 -11.32
CA PHE A 134 -13.61 0.40 -11.35
C PHE A 134 -12.96 1.73 -11.75
N GLY A 135 -13.53 2.37 -12.76
CA GLY A 135 -13.00 3.57 -13.40
C GLY A 135 -12.04 3.29 -14.57
N SER A 136 -11.45 2.09 -14.64
CA SER A 136 -10.51 1.66 -15.69
C SER A 136 -11.18 0.92 -16.86
N TYR A 137 -12.51 0.79 -16.83
CA TYR A 137 -13.27 0.33 -17.99
C TYR A 137 -13.52 1.45 -19.00
N ARG A 138 -13.87 1.09 -20.24
CA ARG A 138 -14.33 2.05 -21.24
C ARG A 138 -15.50 2.88 -20.70
N ASP A 139 -15.51 4.18 -20.98
CA ASP A 139 -16.51 5.14 -20.48
C ASP A 139 -17.95 4.67 -20.71
N LYS A 140 -18.27 4.11 -21.89
CA LYS A 140 -19.59 3.53 -22.17
C LYS A 140 -20.01 2.44 -21.16
N ARG A 141 -19.07 1.62 -20.67
CA ARG A 141 -19.34 0.61 -19.64
C ARG A 141 -19.49 1.27 -18.27
N MET A 142 -18.59 2.19 -17.92
CA MET A 142 -18.66 2.90 -16.63
C MET A 142 -19.96 3.70 -16.45
N ARG A 143 -20.54 4.19 -17.55
CA ARG A 143 -21.85 4.87 -17.57
C ARG A 143 -23.05 3.94 -17.61
N ALA A 144 -22.86 2.62 -17.63
CA ALA A 144 -23.98 1.70 -17.55
C ALA A 144 -24.72 1.89 -16.22
N PRO A 145 -26.07 1.86 -16.20
CA PRO A 145 -26.84 2.10 -14.98
C PRO A 145 -26.41 1.25 -13.78
N ILE A 146 -26.02 -0.01 -14.03
CA ILE A 146 -25.54 -0.91 -12.99
C ILE A 146 -24.19 -0.46 -12.42
N PHE A 147 -23.23 -0.04 -13.24
CA PHE A 147 -21.92 0.45 -12.78
C PHE A 147 -22.08 1.73 -11.93
N LEU A 148 -22.93 2.65 -12.36
CA LEU A 148 -23.24 3.86 -11.60
C LEU A 148 -23.96 3.53 -10.28
N GLY A 149 -24.86 2.55 -10.28
CA GLY A 149 -25.54 2.06 -9.09
C GLY A 149 -24.57 1.46 -8.08
N ILE A 150 -23.65 0.60 -8.52
CA ILE A 150 -22.62 0.00 -7.67
C ILE A 150 -21.70 1.08 -7.10
N GLY A 151 -21.20 1.99 -7.93
CA GLY A 151 -20.33 3.08 -7.47
C GLY A 151 -20.99 3.96 -6.39
N ARG A 152 -22.28 4.25 -6.53
CA ARG A 152 -23.04 5.01 -5.52
C ARG A 152 -23.17 4.27 -4.20
N VAL A 153 -23.51 2.98 -4.24
CA VAL A 153 -23.66 2.17 -3.02
C VAL A 153 -22.30 1.94 -2.36
N ALA A 154 -21.27 1.65 -3.14
CA ALA A 154 -19.91 1.48 -2.64
C ALA A 154 -19.42 2.76 -1.94
N TRP A 155 -19.63 3.93 -2.54
CA TRP A 155 -19.26 5.21 -1.93
C TRP A 155 -19.96 5.42 -0.60
N ARG A 156 -21.27 5.15 -0.52
CA ARG A 156 -22.06 5.31 0.70
C ARG A 156 -21.43 4.55 1.88
N TYR A 157 -21.00 3.32 1.67
CA TYR A 157 -20.41 2.51 2.74
C TYR A 157 -18.93 2.78 2.96
N TYR A 158 -18.17 3.16 1.92
CA TYR A 158 -16.84 3.71 2.06
C TYR A 158 -16.85 4.96 2.97
N ALA A 159 -17.77 5.90 2.70
CA ALA A 159 -17.95 7.10 3.51
C ALA A 159 -18.30 6.78 4.96
N LEU A 160 -19.24 5.85 5.18
CA LEU A 160 -19.69 5.49 6.52
C LEU A 160 -18.64 4.77 7.35
N PHE A 161 -17.99 3.75 6.78
CA PHE A 161 -17.09 2.87 7.52
C PHE A 161 -15.64 3.35 7.47
N GLN A 162 -15.10 3.60 6.27
CA GLN A 162 -13.67 3.92 6.12
C GLN A 162 -13.36 5.41 6.36
N LEU A 163 -14.20 6.32 5.86
CA LEU A 163 -14.04 7.76 6.12
C LEU A 163 -14.66 8.20 7.46
N GLN A 164 -15.54 7.40 8.04
CA GLN A 164 -16.26 7.70 9.29
C GLN A 164 -17.05 9.03 9.21
N ILE A 165 -17.71 9.27 8.08
CA ILE A 165 -18.59 10.43 7.85
C ILE A 165 -20.00 9.97 7.47
N PRO A 166 -21.04 10.82 7.60
CA PRO A 166 -22.36 10.51 7.06
C PRO A 166 -22.26 10.29 5.54
N PRO A 167 -23.04 9.37 4.94
CA PRO A 167 -22.99 9.11 3.49
C PRO A 167 -23.26 10.34 2.61
N ASN A 168 -24.02 11.31 3.13
CA ASN A 168 -24.32 12.56 2.43
C ASN A 168 -23.29 13.68 2.70
N GLY A 169 -22.15 13.34 3.31
CA GLY A 169 -21.13 14.28 3.76
C GLY A 169 -21.38 14.88 5.14
N GLU A 170 -20.40 15.61 5.63
CA GLU A 170 -20.46 16.34 6.90
C GLU A 170 -20.16 17.83 6.71
N GLN A 171 -20.68 18.67 7.60
CA GLN A 171 -20.41 20.11 7.63
C GLN A 171 -20.24 20.55 9.09
N PRO A 172 -19.09 21.14 9.48
CA PRO A 172 -17.88 21.30 8.66
C PRO A 172 -17.21 19.95 8.34
N GLU A 173 -16.44 19.90 7.25
CA GLU A 173 -15.57 18.75 6.93
C GLU A 173 -14.47 18.61 7.98
N ASP A 174 -14.14 17.37 8.38
CA ASP A 174 -13.00 17.11 9.26
C ASP A 174 -11.71 17.69 8.64
N PRO A 175 -10.90 18.42 9.42
CA PRO A 175 -9.70 19.06 8.90
C PRO A 175 -8.67 18.07 8.38
N SER A 176 -8.74 16.78 8.68
CA SER A 176 -7.82 15.76 8.17
C SER A 176 -8.03 15.47 6.68
N TRP A 177 -9.17 15.86 6.11
CA TRP A 177 -9.47 15.62 4.70
C TRP A 177 -8.97 16.74 3.77
N THR A 178 -8.49 16.33 2.61
CA THR A 178 -8.24 17.16 1.44
C THR A 178 -9.32 16.85 0.42
N ILE A 179 -10.21 17.81 0.19
CA ILE A 179 -11.41 17.62 -0.64
C ILE A 179 -11.11 18.02 -2.10
N GLY A 180 -11.45 17.15 -3.04
CA GLY A 180 -11.39 17.43 -4.47
C GLY A 180 -12.24 18.63 -4.89
N LYS A 181 -11.74 19.43 -5.84
CA LYS A 181 -12.44 20.63 -6.34
C LYS A 181 -13.62 20.30 -7.26
N GLN A 182 -13.65 19.09 -7.82
CA GLN A 182 -14.63 18.65 -8.82
C GLN A 182 -15.27 17.32 -8.41
N LEU A 183 -16.42 17.02 -9.00
CA LEU A 183 -17.06 15.71 -8.82
C LEU A 183 -16.36 14.64 -9.66
N GLY A 184 -16.33 13.43 -9.14
CA GLY A 184 -15.96 12.24 -9.88
C GLY A 184 -16.94 11.95 -11.03
N PRO A 185 -16.47 11.42 -12.16
CA PRO A 185 -17.30 11.27 -13.36
C PRO A 185 -18.37 10.19 -13.22
N TYR A 186 -18.15 9.20 -12.36
CA TYR A 186 -19.03 8.03 -12.19
C TYR A 186 -19.69 7.98 -10.81
N ILE A 187 -18.90 8.14 -9.74
CA ILE A 187 -19.41 8.13 -8.36
C ILE A 187 -20.19 9.42 -8.05
N GLN A 188 -19.90 10.52 -8.76
CA GLN A 188 -20.58 11.82 -8.62
C GLN A 188 -20.40 12.46 -7.23
N GLU A 189 -19.26 12.16 -6.59
CA GLU A 189 -18.85 12.72 -5.30
C GLU A 189 -17.48 13.38 -5.41
N ARG A 190 -17.10 14.19 -4.41
CA ARG A 190 -15.76 14.78 -4.35
C ARG A 190 -14.78 13.78 -3.73
N SER A 191 -13.59 13.67 -4.30
CA SER A 191 -12.51 12.87 -3.72
C SER A 191 -12.17 13.36 -2.30
N ARG A 192 -11.81 12.42 -1.42
CA ARG A 192 -11.41 12.72 -0.04
C ARG A 192 -10.10 12.02 0.27
N SER A 193 -9.01 12.77 0.17
CA SER A 193 -7.67 12.27 0.49
C SER A 193 -7.30 12.63 1.93
N ILE A 194 -6.77 11.68 2.69
CA ILE A 194 -6.35 11.94 4.08
C ILE A 194 -4.99 12.64 4.11
N CYS A 195 -4.84 13.65 4.95
CA CYS A 195 -3.56 14.27 5.29
C CYS A 195 -3.43 14.40 6.80
N THR A 196 -2.44 13.71 7.37
CA THR A 196 -2.20 13.67 8.82
C THR A 196 -0.71 13.52 9.13
N THR A 197 -0.34 13.51 10.41
CA THR A 197 1.02 13.28 10.89
C THR A 197 1.10 11.98 11.67
N LEU A 198 2.10 11.16 11.38
CA LEU A 198 2.36 9.90 12.09
C LEU A 198 3.49 10.12 13.11
N GLY A 199 3.21 10.99 14.08
CA GLY A 199 4.17 11.51 15.06
C GLY A 199 4.96 12.70 14.53
N LYS A 200 6.11 13.00 15.13
CA LYS A 200 6.80 14.30 14.95
C LYS A 200 7.39 14.51 13.55
N ARG A 201 7.98 13.47 12.96
CA ARG A 201 8.84 13.59 11.76
C ARG A 201 8.19 13.12 10.45
N ILE A 202 7.02 12.48 10.53
CA ILE A 202 6.37 11.83 9.39
C ILE A 202 5.05 12.52 9.07
N MET A 203 4.97 13.13 7.89
CA MET A 203 3.69 13.47 7.26
C MET A 203 3.17 12.27 6.48
N PHE A 204 1.88 11.99 6.59
CA PHE A 204 1.19 10.96 5.83
C PHE A 204 0.13 11.57 4.93
N PHE A 205 0.11 11.13 3.67
CA PHE A 205 -0.92 11.50 2.71
C PHE A 205 -1.44 10.24 2.02
N GLY A 206 -2.75 9.98 2.12
CA GLY A 206 -3.41 8.90 1.38
C GLY A 206 -4.26 9.48 0.26
N LEU A 207 -3.85 9.25 -0.99
CA LEU A 207 -4.49 9.85 -2.17
C LEU A 207 -5.67 8.99 -2.63
N ASP A 208 -6.86 9.59 -2.68
CA ASP A 208 -8.03 8.99 -3.30
C ASP A 208 -7.88 8.99 -4.83
N CYS A 209 -7.61 7.80 -5.35
CA CYS A 209 -7.39 7.54 -6.78
C CYS A 209 -8.61 6.88 -7.45
N ARG A 210 -9.74 6.73 -6.73
CA ARG A 210 -10.91 5.99 -7.22
C ARG A 210 -12.12 6.86 -7.49
N THR A 211 -12.36 7.89 -6.68
CA THR A 211 -13.53 8.76 -6.85
C THR A 211 -13.52 9.46 -8.20
N GLU A 212 -12.35 9.90 -8.65
CA GLU A 212 -12.15 10.65 -9.90
C GLU A 212 -11.64 9.79 -11.07
N ARG A 213 -11.46 8.49 -10.84
CA ARG A 213 -10.83 7.55 -11.76
C ARG A 213 -11.52 7.50 -13.12
N THR A 214 -10.71 7.50 -14.17
CA THR A 214 -11.11 7.18 -15.55
C THR A 214 -10.08 6.26 -16.21
N LEU A 215 -10.44 5.68 -17.35
CA LEU A 215 -9.51 4.87 -18.17
C LEU A 215 -8.20 5.61 -18.53
N LYS A 216 -8.19 6.95 -18.48
CA LYS A 216 -7.03 7.77 -18.84
C LYS A 216 -6.36 8.46 -17.66
N SER A 217 -7.05 8.62 -16.55
CA SER A 217 -6.59 9.47 -15.44
C SER A 217 -6.92 8.86 -14.08
N PHE A 218 -5.98 8.93 -13.14
CA PHE A 218 -6.18 8.55 -11.74
C PHE A 218 -6.99 9.58 -10.97
N ALA A 219 -6.64 10.86 -11.11
CA ALA A 219 -7.31 11.97 -10.44
C ALA A 219 -7.31 13.22 -11.31
N TRP A 220 -8.09 14.23 -10.94
CA TRP A 220 -8.05 15.53 -11.60
C TRP A 220 -6.77 16.28 -11.25
N GLU A 221 -6.32 17.14 -12.17
CA GLU A 221 -5.17 18.01 -11.91
C GLU A 221 -5.38 18.90 -10.68
N THR A 222 -6.61 19.41 -10.52
CA THR A 222 -7.02 20.20 -9.35
C THR A 222 -6.91 19.45 -8.03
N THR A 223 -6.94 18.11 -8.05
CA THR A 223 -6.81 17.24 -6.87
C THR A 223 -5.35 17.10 -6.48
N TYR A 224 -4.44 16.96 -7.45
CA TYR A 224 -3.01 17.07 -7.19
C TYR A 224 -2.63 18.45 -6.65
N ASP A 225 -3.19 19.53 -7.21
CA ASP A 225 -2.95 20.89 -6.71
C ASP A 225 -3.39 21.04 -5.25
N ALA A 226 -4.60 20.58 -4.91
CA ALA A 226 -5.10 20.59 -3.54
C ALA A 226 -4.21 19.76 -2.60
N MET A 227 -3.71 18.60 -3.05
CA MET A 227 -2.76 17.78 -2.31
C MET A 227 -1.47 18.56 -1.99
N PHE A 228 -0.82 19.15 -2.99
CA PHE A 228 0.43 19.89 -2.77
C PHE A 228 0.22 21.16 -1.92
N GLU A 229 -0.86 21.92 -2.15
CA GLU A 229 -1.25 23.07 -1.32
C GLU A 229 -1.44 22.64 0.15
N ARG A 230 -2.10 21.50 0.37
CA ARG A 230 -2.32 20.98 1.72
C ARG A 230 -1.02 20.56 2.39
N MET A 231 -0.17 19.78 1.71
CA MET A 231 1.11 19.35 2.25
C MET A 231 2.03 20.54 2.55
N GLU A 232 2.05 21.57 1.70
CA GLU A 232 2.78 22.81 1.98
C GLU A 232 2.28 23.50 3.26
N THR A 233 0.97 23.53 3.48
CA THR A 233 0.35 24.11 4.67
C THR A 233 0.71 23.33 5.94
N GLU A 234 0.71 21.99 5.90
CA GLU A 234 1.11 21.18 7.05
C GLU A 234 2.61 21.31 7.38
N LEU A 235 3.48 21.38 6.37
CA LEU A 235 4.91 21.62 6.59
C LEU A 235 5.19 23.00 7.19
N GLN A 236 4.36 24.01 6.92
CA GLN A 236 4.49 25.32 7.56
C GLN A 236 4.14 25.29 9.06
N LYS A 237 3.27 24.36 9.48
CA LYS A 237 2.92 24.16 10.89
C LYS A 237 3.97 23.35 11.64
N SER A 238 4.70 22.48 10.95
CA SER A 238 5.68 21.54 11.52
C SER A 238 7.07 21.76 10.94
N GLY A 239 7.98 22.35 11.73
CA GLY A 239 9.38 22.54 11.33
C GLY A 239 10.25 21.28 11.42
N ASP A 240 9.74 20.20 12.01
CA ASP A 240 10.50 18.98 12.30
C ASP A 240 10.21 17.84 11.31
N THR A 241 9.31 18.03 10.34
CA THR A 241 8.94 16.98 9.38
C THR A 241 10.09 16.71 8.39
N THR A 242 10.59 15.49 8.39
CA THR A 242 11.69 15.05 7.50
C THR A 242 11.25 14.03 6.45
N HIS A 243 10.11 13.37 6.66
CA HIS A 243 9.55 12.35 5.75
C HIS A 243 8.11 12.64 5.34
N LEU A 244 7.81 12.33 4.08
CA LEU A 244 6.46 12.14 3.56
C LEU A 244 6.27 10.65 3.24
N ILE A 245 5.23 10.05 3.83
CA ILE A 245 4.70 8.75 3.42
C ILE A 245 3.45 9.00 2.58
N LEU A 246 3.49 8.59 1.31
CA LEU A 246 2.37 8.67 0.37
C LEU A 246 1.76 7.28 0.17
N LEU A 247 0.48 7.11 0.45
CA LEU A 247 -0.24 5.87 0.19
C LEU A 247 -1.00 5.95 -1.14
N LEU A 248 -0.79 4.95 -2.00
CA LEU A 248 -1.46 4.74 -3.28
C LEU A 248 -2.05 3.31 -3.33
N GLY A 249 -3.18 3.11 -4.00
CA GLY A 249 -3.82 1.78 -4.10
C GLY A 249 -2.97 0.78 -4.90
N VAL A 250 -2.45 1.24 -6.05
CA VAL A 250 -1.66 0.41 -6.98
C VAL A 250 -0.22 0.91 -7.12
N PRO A 251 0.76 0.03 -7.47
CA PRO A 251 2.16 0.38 -7.46
C PRO A 251 2.54 1.37 -8.55
N ILE A 252 3.42 2.31 -8.19
CA ILE A 252 3.85 3.36 -9.11
C ILE A 252 5.27 3.14 -9.63
N ALA A 253 6.14 2.44 -8.90
CA ALA A 253 7.50 2.09 -9.30
C ALA A 253 7.65 0.60 -9.64
N ALA A 254 6.77 0.09 -10.52
CA ALA A 254 6.63 -1.34 -10.83
C ALA A 254 6.61 -1.64 -12.34
N GLU A 255 7.37 -0.89 -13.15
CA GLU A 255 7.17 -0.76 -14.61
C GLU A 255 7.10 -2.09 -15.41
N ARG A 256 7.68 -3.19 -14.90
CA ARG A 256 7.65 -4.50 -15.56
C ARG A 256 6.92 -5.61 -14.84
N LEU A 257 6.49 -5.42 -13.59
CA LEU A 257 5.58 -6.37 -12.93
C LEU A 257 4.31 -6.57 -13.77
N LEU A 258 3.89 -5.52 -14.48
CA LEU A 258 2.58 -5.42 -15.12
C LEU A 258 2.66 -4.90 -16.57
N CYS A 259 3.75 -5.20 -17.30
CA CYS A 259 3.81 -4.83 -18.72
C CYS A 259 3.10 -5.88 -19.60
N SER A 260 2.52 -5.46 -20.72
CA SER A 260 1.76 -6.35 -21.64
C SER A 260 2.56 -7.59 -22.10
N HIS A 261 3.89 -7.49 -22.16
CA HIS A 261 4.79 -8.56 -22.58
C HIS A 261 4.97 -9.64 -21.51
N THR A 262 5.04 -9.28 -20.22
CA THR A 262 5.16 -10.26 -19.12
C THR A 262 3.88 -11.08 -18.99
N ILE A 263 2.72 -10.43 -19.08
CA ILE A 263 1.43 -11.12 -19.04
C ILE A 263 1.20 -12.02 -20.27
N THR A 264 1.61 -11.59 -21.47
CA THR A 264 1.53 -12.42 -22.67
C THR A 264 2.39 -13.68 -22.55
N ALA A 265 3.56 -13.56 -21.92
CA ALA A 265 4.43 -14.69 -21.62
C ALA A 265 3.84 -15.61 -20.53
N VAL A 266 3.24 -15.07 -19.47
CA VAL A 266 2.52 -15.85 -18.44
C VAL A 266 1.34 -16.60 -19.07
N LYS A 267 0.56 -15.96 -19.94
CA LYS A 267 -0.52 -16.59 -20.74
C LYS A 267 0.00 -17.75 -21.60
N MET A 268 1.11 -17.53 -22.31
CA MET A 268 1.74 -18.59 -23.13
C MET A 268 2.26 -19.75 -22.28
N LEU A 269 2.82 -19.45 -21.11
CA LEU A 269 3.33 -20.44 -20.17
C LEU A 269 2.19 -21.29 -19.59
N ASN A 270 1.07 -20.65 -19.23
CA ASN A 270 -0.13 -21.34 -18.76
C ASN A 270 -0.71 -22.28 -19.84
N LYS A 271 -0.83 -21.77 -21.08
CA LYS A 271 -1.28 -22.57 -22.24
C LYS A 271 -0.37 -23.76 -22.55
N LYS A 272 0.94 -23.66 -22.26
CA LYS A 272 1.90 -24.74 -22.49
C LYS A 272 2.02 -25.75 -21.34
N LEU A 273 1.84 -25.31 -20.09
CA LEU A 273 2.13 -26.14 -18.92
C LEU A 273 0.90 -26.85 -18.32
N GLY A 274 -0.33 -26.51 -18.74
CA GLY A 274 -1.52 -27.31 -18.43
C GLY A 274 -1.77 -27.54 -16.93
N PHE A 275 -1.49 -26.54 -16.08
CA PHE A 275 -1.74 -26.66 -14.64
C PHE A 275 -3.25 -26.69 -14.34
N ALA A 276 -3.76 -27.90 -14.13
CA ALA A 276 -4.96 -28.30 -13.40
C ALA A 276 -6.03 -27.21 -13.07
N GLY A 277 -7.00 -27.02 -13.98
CA GLY A 277 -8.42 -27.37 -13.80
C GLY A 277 -9.28 -26.87 -12.63
N GLY A 278 -8.79 -26.05 -11.68
CA GLY A 278 -9.61 -25.63 -10.53
C GLY A 278 -9.31 -24.25 -9.92
N LEU A 279 -8.11 -23.71 -10.11
CA LEU A 279 -7.70 -22.41 -9.54
C LEU A 279 -7.80 -21.24 -10.53
N LEU A 280 -8.27 -21.49 -11.76
CA LEU A 280 -8.28 -20.51 -12.87
C LEU A 280 -9.62 -20.45 -13.63
N ASN A 281 -10.70 -21.04 -13.12
CA ASN A 281 -12.02 -20.98 -13.79
C ASN A 281 -12.63 -19.55 -13.86
N HIS A 282 -11.97 -18.54 -13.29
CA HIS A 282 -12.30 -17.12 -13.49
C HIS A 282 -11.47 -16.42 -14.58
N PHE A 283 -10.54 -17.12 -15.26
CA PHE A 283 -9.64 -16.53 -16.27
C PHE A 283 -10.13 -16.68 -17.72
N ASP A 284 -11.44 -16.78 -17.96
CA ASP A 284 -12.00 -16.96 -19.31
C ASP A 284 -12.42 -15.63 -19.99
N GLY A 285 -11.73 -14.53 -19.65
CA GLY A 285 -11.96 -13.21 -20.21
C GLY A 285 -10.66 -12.54 -20.67
N SER A 286 -10.26 -12.74 -21.93
CA SER A 286 -9.09 -12.03 -22.51
C SER A 286 -9.16 -10.49 -22.37
N ALA A 287 -10.36 -9.94 -22.21
CA ALA A 287 -10.63 -8.54 -21.93
C ALA A 287 -10.32 -8.14 -20.47
N GLU A 288 -10.59 -8.99 -19.48
CA GLU A 288 -10.43 -8.72 -18.04
C GLU A 288 -8.95 -8.53 -17.68
N LEU A 289 -8.07 -9.40 -18.19
CA LEU A 289 -6.62 -9.26 -17.99
C LEU A 289 -6.01 -8.03 -18.69
N LEU A 290 -6.62 -7.54 -19.77
CA LEU A 290 -6.22 -6.28 -20.41
C LEU A 290 -6.77 -5.06 -19.64
N HIS A 291 -7.82 -5.24 -18.83
CA HIS A 291 -8.38 -4.21 -17.98
C HIS A 291 -7.56 -4.06 -16.70
N ASP A 292 -7.15 -5.16 -16.06
CA ASP A 292 -6.22 -5.15 -14.92
C ASP A 292 -4.91 -4.44 -15.30
N LEU A 293 -4.36 -4.73 -16.49
CA LEU A 293 -3.17 -4.06 -17.03
C LEU A 293 -3.29 -2.54 -17.17
N ASN A 294 -4.49 -2.04 -17.47
CA ASN A 294 -4.72 -0.60 -17.61
C ASN A 294 -5.05 0.06 -16.27
N ASP A 295 -5.20 -0.71 -15.19
CA ASP A 295 -5.51 -0.16 -13.88
C ASP A 295 -4.28 0.47 -13.17
N HIS A 296 -3.08 0.03 -13.54
CA HIS A 296 -1.84 0.44 -12.89
C HIS A 296 -1.20 1.71 -13.48
N TRP A 297 -0.44 2.43 -12.64
CA TRP A 297 0.32 3.61 -13.05
C TRP A 297 1.27 3.37 -14.22
N CYS A 298 1.85 2.16 -14.30
CA CYS A 298 2.81 1.79 -15.32
C CYS A 298 2.18 1.48 -16.69
N ALA A 299 0.84 1.45 -16.78
CA ALA A 299 0.12 1.26 -18.04
C ALA A 299 0.45 2.39 -19.03
N GLY A 300 0.49 2.04 -20.32
CA GLY A 300 0.81 2.99 -21.39
C GLY A 300 -0.09 4.23 -21.40
N VAL A 301 -1.38 4.05 -21.04
CA VAL A 301 -2.37 5.15 -20.97
C VAL A 301 -2.11 6.13 -19.83
N HIS A 302 -1.44 5.70 -18.76
CA HIS A 302 -1.20 6.49 -17.55
C HIS A 302 0.23 7.06 -17.47
N LYS A 303 1.15 6.64 -18.35
CA LYS A 303 2.56 7.08 -18.30
C LYS A 303 2.74 8.60 -18.27
N THR A 304 1.93 9.36 -19.00
CA THR A 304 2.01 10.82 -19.01
C THR A 304 1.67 11.41 -17.63
N GLU A 305 0.54 11.02 -17.06
CA GLU A 305 0.09 11.46 -15.74
C GLU A 305 1.06 11.00 -14.64
N ARG A 306 1.45 9.72 -14.65
CA ARG A 306 2.44 9.16 -13.73
C ARG A 306 3.74 9.96 -13.72
N ASN A 307 4.33 10.20 -14.90
CA ASN A 307 5.60 10.89 -14.99
C ASN A 307 5.48 12.37 -14.59
N TYR A 308 4.33 13.00 -14.84
CA TYR A 308 4.03 14.33 -14.34
C TYR A 308 3.95 14.34 -12.81
N PHE A 309 3.22 13.41 -12.20
CA PHE A 309 3.05 13.30 -10.75
C PHE A 309 4.38 13.03 -10.04
N ILE A 310 5.18 12.07 -10.51
CA ILE A 310 6.50 11.80 -9.94
C ILE A 310 7.41 13.03 -10.02
N ARG A 311 7.45 13.77 -11.14
CA ARG A 311 8.26 15.00 -11.23
C ARG A 311 7.79 16.07 -10.25
N ARG A 312 6.48 16.21 -10.00
CA ARG A 312 5.96 17.11 -8.98
C ARG A 312 6.39 16.69 -7.58
N LEU A 313 6.34 15.39 -7.26
CA LEU A 313 6.84 14.85 -5.99
C LEU A 313 8.35 15.13 -5.81
N GLN A 314 9.17 14.90 -6.85
CA GLN A 314 10.60 15.18 -6.80
C GLN A 314 10.91 16.66 -6.62
N HIS A 315 10.14 17.54 -7.30
CA HIS A 315 10.27 18.98 -7.12
C HIS A 315 9.88 19.40 -5.70
N PHE A 316 8.83 18.80 -5.15
CA PHE A 316 8.39 19.03 -3.77
C PHE A 316 9.44 18.59 -2.76
N ALA A 317 9.97 17.36 -2.91
CA ALA A 317 11.07 16.83 -2.09
C ALA A 317 12.27 17.78 -2.07
N MET A 318 12.69 18.25 -3.25
CA MET A 318 13.80 19.21 -3.41
C MET A 318 13.50 20.56 -2.73
N LYS A 319 12.31 21.14 -2.99
CA LYS A 319 11.94 22.47 -2.48
C LYS A 319 11.76 22.47 -0.96
N LYS A 320 11.24 21.38 -0.41
CA LYS A 320 10.87 21.28 1.00
C LYS A 320 11.87 20.49 1.85
N GLN A 321 12.91 19.93 1.22
CA GLN A 321 13.94 19.13 1.88
C GLN A 321 13.36 17.96 2.70
N ILE A 322 12.41 17.24 2.08
CA ILE A 322 11.78 16.06 2.68
C ILE A 322 12.07 14.82 1.85
N ARG A 323 12.22 13.67 2.53
CA ARG A 323 12.30 12.36 1.88
C ARG A 323 10.91 11.83 1.58
N ILE A 324 10.70 11.30 0.38
CA ILE A 324 9.43 10.66 0.00
C ILE A 324 9.56 9.14 0.03
N THR A 325 8.62 8.50 0.70
CA THR A 325 8.37 7.05 0.67
C THR A 325 6.93 6.83 0.20
N ILE A 326 6.74 5.90 -0.73
CA ILE A 326 5.44 5.50 -1.25
C ILE A 326 5.10 4.12 -0.69
N LEU A 327 3.86 3.94 -0.27
CA LEU A 327 3.29 2.65 0.10
C LEU A 327 2.26 2.28 -0.97
N SER A 328 2.33 1.06 -1.48
CA SER A 328 1.39 0.59 -2.51
C SER A 328 1.18 -0.93 -2.46
N GLY A 329 0.15 -1.41 -3.17
CA GLY A 329 -0.30 -2.79 -3.04
C GLY A 329 -0.89 -3.40 -4.31
N ASP A 330 -1.95 -4.19 -4.15
CA ASP A 330 -2.76 -4.79 -5.24
C ASP A 330 -2.10 -5.91 -6.06
N VAL A 331 -0.76 -5.97 -6.13
CA VAL A 331 -0.04 -6.92 -7.02
C VAL A 331 0.31 -8.28 -6.41
N HIS A 332 -0.07 -8.53 -5.16
CA HIS A 332 0.10 -9.82 -4.47
C HIS A 332 1.56 -10.35 -4.42
N VAL A 333 2.56 -9.46 -4.48
CA VAL A 333 3.97 -9.76 -4.28
C VAL A 333 4.61 -8.83 -3.25
N ALA A 334 5.57 -9.34 -2.47
CA ALA A 334 6.48 -8.53 -1.67
C ALA A 334 7.62 -8.02 -2.56
N CYS A 335 7.75 -6.70 -2.72
CA CYS A 335 8.86 -6.11 -3.47
C CYS A 335 9.08 -4.63 -3.11
N VAL A 336 10.18 -4.07 -3.62
CA VAL A 336 10.54 -2.66 -3.41
C VAL A 336 10.90 -2.05 -4.75
N GLY A 337 10.14 -1.05 -5.18
CA GLY A 337 10.45 -0.21 -6.33
C GLY A 337 11.24 1.03 -5.88
N ARG A 338 11.99 1.65 -6.79
CA ARG A 338 12.65 2.93 -6.51
C ARG A 338 12.80 3.83 -7.72
N PHE A 339 12.76 5.13 -7.46
CA PHE A 339 13.28 6.19 -8.35
C PHE A 339 14.59 6.72 -7.78
N PHE A 340 15.51 7.14 -8.65
CA PHE A 340 16.80 7.70 -8.26
C PHE A 340 17.43 8.52 -9.39
N SER A 341 18.37 9.40 -9.03
CA SER A 341 19.14 10.18 -9.99
C SER A 341 20.00 9.29 -10.89
N ALA A 342 19.98 9.57 -12.19
CA ALA A 342 20.85 8.91 -13.16
C ALA A 342 22.34 9.13 -12.81
N PRO A 343 23.26 8.20 -13.13
CA PRO A 343 24.68 8.28 -12.76
C PRO A 343 25.38 9.60 -13.13
N ARG A 344 24.93 10.24 -14.21
CA ARG A 344 25.46 11.54 -14.67
C ARG A 344 25.20 12.71 -13.71
N VAL A 345 24.18 12.61 -12.86
CA VAL A 345 23.81 13.63 -11.86
C VAL A 345 24.74 13.55 -10.64
N LYS A 346 25.35 12.38 -10.38
CA LYS A 346 26.31 12.14 -9.27
C LYS A 346 25.79 12.59 -7.89
N SER A 347 24.53 12.26 -7.59
CA SER A 347 23.94 12.55 -6.28
C SER A 347 23.97 11.30 -5.40
N PRO A 348 24.56 11.34 -4.18
CA PRO A 348 24.39 10.26 -3.22
C PRO A 348 22.94 10.21 -2.74
N GLN A 349 22.44 9.04 -2.33
CA GLN A 349 21.01 8.84 -2.06
C GLN A 349 20.45 9.78 -0.98
N ASN A 350 21.21 10.01 0.09
CA ASN A 350 20.81 10.90 1.18
C ASN A 350 20.64 12.36 0.75
N ARG A 351 21.28 12.80 -0.34
CA ARG A 351 21.13 14.16 -0.90
C ARG A 351 20.36 14.20 -2.20
N ASP A 352 19.88 13.04 -2.66
CA ASP A 352 19.13 12.93 -3.91
C ASP A 352 17.64 13.16 -3.66
N PRO A 353 17.05 14.30 -4.09
CA PRO A 353 15.62 14.54 -3.94
C PRO A 353 14.77 13.66 -4.89
N ARG A 354 15.40 13.02 -5.90
CA ARG A 354 14.73 12.07 -6.80
C ARG A 354 14.66 10.67 -6.20
N TYR A 355 15.45 10.41 -5.16
CA TYR A 355 15.46 9.13 -4.49
C TYR A 355 14.14 8.92 -3.73
N THR A 356 13.31 8.03 -4.23
CA THR A 356 11.97 7.73 -3.69
C THR A 356 11.79 6.22 -3.70
N ILE A 357 11.45 5.65 -2.55
CA ILE A 357 11.15 4.22 -2.40
C ILE A 357 9.64 4.01 -2.56
N ASP A 358 9.26 2.93 -3.24
CA ASP A 358 7.90 2.39 -3.27
C ASP A 358 7.93 1.02 -2.58
N VAL A 359 7.41 0.96 -1.35
CA VAL A 359 7.27 -0.28 -0.57
C VAL A 359 5.98 -0.95 -1.02
N ILE A 360 6.14 -2.04 -1.76
CA ILE A 360 5.02 -2.76 -2.35
C ILE A 360 4.76 -4.00 -1.48
N SER A 361 3.64 -3.96 -0.77
CA SER A 361 3.16 -5.05 0.08
C SER A 361 1.90 -5.67 -0.50
N SER A 362 1.39 -6.73 0.11
CA SER A 362 0.24 -7.48 -0.40
C SER A 362 -0.75 -7.81 0.71
N ALA A 363 -1.84 -8.48 0.35
CA ALA A 363 -2.75 -9.05 1.33
C ALA A 363 -2.01 -10.00 2.29
N ILE A 364 -2.29 -9.83 3.57
CA ILE A 364 -1.92 -10.81 4.62
C ILE A 364 -2.76 -12.09 4.47
N THR A 365 -3.91 -12.01 3.81
CA THR A 365 -4.87 -13.11 3.63
C THR A 365 -4.72 -13.83 2.29
N ASN A 366 -4.57 -13.10 1.18
CA ASN A 366 -4.62 -13.68 -0.16
C ASN A 366 -3.34 -14.44 -0.54
N GLY A 367 -3.50 -15.56 -1.23
CA GLY A 367 -2.38 -16.21 -1.91
C GLY A 367 -1.69 -15.31 -2.94
N GLY A 368 -0.37 -15.41 -3.02
CA GLY A 368 0.41 -14.80 -4.10
C GLY A 368 0.31 -15.60 -5.41
N PRO A 369 0.74 -15.02 -6.55
CA PRO A 369 0.77 -15.73 -7.82
C PRO A 369 1.76 -16.91 -7.78
N PRO A 370 1.67 -17.89 -8.70
CA PRO A 370 2.61 -19.00 -8.75
C PRO A 370 4.07 -18.52 -8.83
N MET A 371 4.99 -19.18 -8.11
CA MET A 371 6.43 -18.84 -8.09
C MET A 371 7.04 -18.69 -9.49
N ALA A 372 6.61 -19.50 -10.46
CA ALA A 372 7.07 -19.41 -11.85
C ALA A 372 6.68 -18.07 -12.52
N ALA A 373 5.51 -17.53 -12.20
CA ALA A 373 5.08 -16.22 -12.69
C ALA A 373 5.95 -15.12 -12.07
N ALA A 374 6.16 -15.13 -10.74
CA ALA A 374 7.04 -14.18 -10.07
C ALA A 374 8.47 -14.22 -10.63
N ASN A 375 9.04 -15.42 -10.79
CA ASN A 375 10.39 -15.60 -11.36
C ASN A 375 10.53 -15.09 -12.79
N PHE A 376 9.43 -15.02 -13.55
CA PHE A 376 9.44 -14.41 -14.88
C PHE A 376 9.53 -12.88 -14.83
N LEU A 377 9.05 -12.26 -13.75
CA LEU A 377 9.06 -10.81 -13.55
C LEU A 377 10.46 -10.27 -13.24
N ASP A 378 11.36 -11.09 -12.67
CA ASP A 378 12.75 -10.67 -12.36
C ASP A 378 13.68 -10.66 -13.57
N LYS A 379 13.47 -11.58 -14.52
CA LYS A 379 14.37 -11.80 -15.67
C LYS A 379 14.72 -10.55 -16.48
N PRO A 380 13.83 -9.54 -16.58
CA PRO A 380 14.14 -8.31 -17.27
C PRO A 380 14.14 -7.08 -16.34
N ASN A 381 14.57 -7.19 -15.07
CA ASN A 381 14.80 -6.04 -14.17
C ASN A 381 15.94 -5.14 -14.68
N ARG A 382 15.61 -4.34 -15.69
CA ARG A 382 16.47 -3.33 -16.31
C ARG A 382 16.11 -1.97 -15.73
N VAL A 383 17.12 -1.11 -15.66
CA VAL A 383 16.91 0.30 -15.32
C VAL A 383 16.06 0.95 -16.41
N HIS A 384 14.93 1.53 -16.02
CA HIS A 384 14.10 2.38 -16.87
C HIS A 384 14.43 3.84 -16.62
N HIS A 385 14.16 4.67 -17.62
CA HIS A 385 14.44 6.10 -17.60
C HIS A 385 13.11 6.85 -17.62
N LEU A 386 12.73 7.43 -16.48
CA LEU A 386 11.56 8.32 -16.40
C LEU A 386 11.81 9.61 -17.20
N ASP A 387 13.05 10.11 -17.14
CA ASP A 387 13.57 11.16 -18.01
C ASP A 387 15.10 11.10 -18.07
N LYS A 388 15.75 12.18 -18.53
CA LYS A 388 17.20 12.24 -18.66
C LYS A 388 17.90 12.15 -17.29
N GLU A 389 17.27 12.61 -16.21
CA GLU A 389 17.87 12.76 -14.87
C GLU A 389 17.36 11.73 -13.87
N THR A 390 16.21 11.13 -14.13
CA THR A 390 15.58 10.15 -13.24
C THR A 390 15.57 8.76 -13.87
N GLN A 391 16.10 7.80 -13.13
CA GLN A 391 16.01 6.38 -13.39
C GLN A 391 15.10 5.68 -12.38
N GLU A 392 14.63 4.50 -12.73
CA GLU A 392 13.84 3.64 -11.87
C GLU A 392 14.15 2.16 -12.09
N ASN A 393 14.02 1.35 -11.04
CA ASN A 393 14.08 -0.11 -11.12
C ASN A 393 13.45 -0.77 -9.88
N MET A 394 13.32 -2.09 -9.93
CA MET A 394 13.03 -2.89 -8.73
C MET A 394 14.35 -3.12 -7.98
N MET A 395 14.33 -2.91 -6.67
CA MET A 395 15.48 -3.14 -5.81
C MET A 395 15.72 -4.64 -5.64
N LYS A 396 16.99 -5.05 -5.77
CA LYS A 396 17.41 -6.41 -5.42
C LYS A 396 17.65 -6.45 -3.91
N SER A 397 16.74 -7.06 -3.17
CA SER A 397 16.84 -7.17 -1.70
C SER A 397 16.50 -8.58 -1.17
N LEU A 398 15.95 -9.45 -2.02
CA LEU A 398 15.39 -10.74 -1.65
C LEU A 398 16.38 -11.87 -2.00
N TYR A 399 17.59 -11.82 -1.44
CA TYR A 399 18.67 -12.78 -1.72
C TYR A 399 18.47 -14.15 -1.07
N GLU A 400 17.49 -14.27 -0.17
CA GLU A 400 17.09 -15.51 0.50
C GLU A 400 15.59 -15.69 0.36
N ASN A 401 15.14 -16.94 0.26
CA ASN A 401 13.73 -17.28 0.34
C ASN A 401 13.25 -17.21 1.80
N PRO A 402 11.92 -17.15 2.05
CA PRO A 402 11.39 -17.09 3.40
C PRO A 402 11.83 -18.26 4.31
N ASP A 403 12.11 -19.43 3.73
CA ASP A 403 12.64 -20.61 4.43
C ASP A 403 14.14 -20.52 4.82
N GLY A 404 14.81 -19.42 4.47
CA GLY A 404 16.23 -19.17 4.72
C GLY A 404 17.18 -19.75 3.68
N GLN A 405 16.69 -20.44 2.65
CA GLN A 405 17.53 -20.95 1.57
C GLN A 405 17.94 -19.82 0.61
N PRO A 406 19.14 -19.87 0.01
CA PRO A 406 19.57 -18.87 -0.96
C PRO A 406 18.60 -18.74 -2.15
N ASN A 407 18.15 -17.53 -2.43
CA ASN A 407 17.31 -17.24 -3.58
C ASN A 407 18.19 -16.95 -4.81
N ARG A 408 18.28 -17.94 -5.68
CA ARG A 408 19.15 -17.90 -6.87
C ARG A 408 18.45 -17.39 -8.13
N VAL A 409 17.12 -17.20 -8.10
CA VAL A 409 16.32 -16.95 -9.30
C VAL A 409 15.75 -15.54 -9.35
N ASN A 410 15.13 -15.06 -8.27
CA ASN A 410 14.35 -13.84 -8.28
C ASN A 410 14.67 -12.96 -7.08
N LYS A 411 15.54 -11.97 -7.27
CA LYS A 411 16.04 -11.15 -6.14
C LYS A 411 15.18 -9.93 -5.84
N THR A 412 14.09 -9.72 -6.58
CA THR A 412 13.30 -8.49 -6.52
C THR A 412 11.88 -8.71 -6.00
N THR A 413 11.30 -9.89 -6.19
CA THR A 413 9.89 -10.15 -5.88
C THR A 413 9.68 -11.51 -5.22
N LEU A 414 8.82 -11.57 -4.21
CA LEU A 414 8.42 -12.80 -3.53
C LEU A 414 6.88 -12.90 -3.48
N PRO A 415 6.25 -13.90 -4.11
CA PRO A 415 4.79 -14.01 -4.19
C PRO A 415 4.21 -14.73 -2.97
N PHE A 416 4.49 -14.20 -1.79
CA PHE A 416 3.98 -14.73 -0.53
C PHE A 416 3.22 -13.63 0.22
N ARG A 417 2.29 -14.04 1.07
CA ARG A 417 1.60 -13.14 2.02
C ARG A 417 2.63 -12.35 2.79
N ASN A 418 2.41 -11.05 2.91
CA ASN A 418 3.39 -10.17 3.52
C ASN A 418 2.76 -8.91 4.07
N TYR A 419 3.51 -8.23 4.93
CA TYR A 419 3.23 -6.87 5.39
C TYR A 419 4.55 -6.11 5.55
N ALA A 420 4.50 -4.78 5.56
CA ALA A 420 5.63 -3.92 5.86
C ALA A 420 5.55 -3.39 7.29
N ILE A 421 6.71 -3.23 7.92
CA ILE A 421 6.88 -2.48 9.17
C ILE A 421 7.78 -1.30 8.86
N ILE A 422 7.38 -0.11 9.31
CA ILE A 422 8.16 1.12 9.17
C ILE A 422 8.25 1.76 10.54
N THR A 423 9.47 1.99 10.99
CA THR A 423 9.74 2.64 12.27
C THR A 423 10.85 3.63 12.10
N GLU A 424 10.85 4.68 12.90
CA GLU A 424 12.00 5.55 12.95
C GLU A 424 13.25 4.80 13.45
N HIS A 425 14.38 5.11 12.84
CA HIS A 425 15.67 4.57 13.21
C HIS A 425 16.06 5.03 14.62
N ALA A 426 16.41 4.09 15.49
CA ALA A 426 16.72 4.35 16.91
C ALA A 426 18.09 5.05 17.15
N GLY A 427 18.69 5.68 16.14
CA GLY A 427 20.12 6.03 16.11
C GLY A 427 20.61 6.79 17.34
N LEU A 428 21.64 6.25 18.04
CA LEU A 428 22.49 6.81 19.12
C LEU A 428 21.92 7.85 20.13
N SER A 429 20.63 8.11 20.21
CA SER A 429 19.99 8.89 21.26
C SER A 429 19.47 7.95 22.33
N GLY A 430 20.41 7.47 23.15
CA GLY A 430 20.15 6.60 24.28
C GLY A 430 21.36 6.53 25.20
N GLY A 431 21.81 7.68 25.71
CA GLY A 431 22.52 7.67 26.97
C GLY A 431 21.65 6.93 28.00
N SER A 432 22.19 5.84 28.54
CA SER A 432 21.63 5.00 29.61
C SER A 432 20.26 4.33 29.34
N ARG A 433 20.31 3.05 28.94
CA ARG A 433 19.70 1.92 29.69
C ARG A 433 20.21 0.61 29.11
N GLU A 434 21.17 0.01 29.80
CA GLU A 434 21.56 -1.37 29.59
C GLU A 434 20.32 -2.27 29.71
N ASN A 435 19.97 -2.95 28.62
CA ASN A 435 19.34 -4.26 28.67
C ASN A 435 19.83 -5.05 27.46
N ARG A 436 21.04 -5.57 27.61
CA ARG A 436 21.70 -6.44 26.64
C ARG A 436 21.05 -7.83 26.72
N VAL A 437 20.00 -8.07 25.95
CA VAL A 437 19.43 -9.42 25.80
C VAL A 437 20.21 -10.15 24.72
N VAL A 438 21.02 -11.13 25.14
CA VAL A 438 21.69 -12.09 24.26
C VAL A 438 20.64 -13.10 23.79
N ILE A 439 20.21 -13.03 22.53
CA ILE A 439 19.50 -14.15 21.90
C ILE A 439 20.56 -15.21 21.59
N LYS A 440 20.57 -16.30 22.35
CA LYS A 440 21.32 -17.50 22.01
C LYS A 440 20.59 -18.24 20.88
N GLU A 441 20.86 -17.87 19.63
CA GLU A 441 20.74 -18.84 18.55
C GLU A 441 22.01 -19.70 18.55
N GLN A 442 21.86 -20.99 18.86
CA GLN A 442 22.94 -21.97 18.74
C GLN A 442 23.25 -22.16 17.25
N LEU A 443 24.24 -21.44 16.74
CA LEU A 443 24.88 -21.70 15.45
C LEU A 443 26.37 -21.88 15.69
N SER A 444 26.90 -23.04 15.31
CA SER A 444 28.29 -23.45 15.51
C SER A 444 29.25 -22.62 14.63
N PRO A 445 30.41 -22.16 15.14
CA PRO A 445 31.22 -21.13 14.45
C PRO A 445 32.18 -21.60 13.35
N GLU A 446 32.23 -22.87 12.96
CA GLU A 446 33.44 -23.42 12.32
C GLU A 446 33.41 -23.53 10.78
N LEU A 447 32.44 -22.93 10.09
CA LEU A 447 32.31 -23.10 8.63
C LEU A 447 32.45 -21.83 7.77
N TYR A 448 32.85 -20.69 8.33
CA TYR A 448 32.76 -19.40 7.62
C TYR A 448 34.06 -18.73 7.15
N GLU A 449 35.25 -19.22 7.51
CA GLU A 449 36.48 -18.46 7.22
C GLU A 449 37.18 -18.80 5.89
N ARG A 450 36.80 -19.87 5.18
CA ARG A 450 37.52 -20.27 3.95
C ARG A 450 36.88 -19.89 2.61
N ASP A 451 35.61 -19.49 2.59
CA ASP A 451 34.89 -19.21 1.34
C ASP A 451 34.75 -17.69 1.03
N ALA A 452 34.95 -16.83 2.04
CA ALA A 452 34.78 -15.39 1.91
C ALA A 452 35.89 -14.69 1.10
N SER A 453 37.08 -15.29 1.01
CA SER A 453 38.24 -14.68 0.34
C SER A 453 38.30 -14.98 -1.17
N GLN A 454 37.69 -16.07 -1.65
CA GLN A 454 37.67 -16.43 -3.08
C GLN A 454 36.49 -15.80 -3.83
N GLN A 455 35.36 -15.53 -3.17
CA GLN A 455 34.24 -14.81 -3.80
C GLN A 455 34.47 -13.30 -3.92
N LEU A 456 35.41 -12.73 -3.16
CA LEU A 456 35.70 -11.29 -3.17
C LEU A 456 36.49 -10.80 -4.40
N GLN A 457 37.15 -11.70 -5.14
CA GLN A 457 38.03 -11.33 -6.25
C GLN A 457 37.38 -11.40 -7.64
N ALA A 458 36.22 -12.06 -7.79
CA ALA A 458 35.57 -12.26 -9.09
C ALA A 458 34.43 -11.27 -9.41
N GLN A 459 34.13 -10.30 -8.54
CA GLN A 459 33.05 -9.31 -8.73
C GLN A 459 33.54 -7.86 -8.87
N ARG A 460 34.84 -7.63 -9.10
CA ARG A 460 35.37 -6.30 -9.39
C ARG A 460 35.29 -5.97 -10.89
N ALA A 461 34.07 -5.74 -11.38
CA ALA A 461 33.83 -4.91 -12.55
C ALA A 461 32.32 -4.56 -12.63
N GLU A 462 32.02 -3.27 -12.55
CA GLU A 462 30.71 -2.63 -12.79
C GLU A 462 29.63 -2.76 -11.70
N GLU A 463 29.66 -1.85 -10.72
CA GLU A 463 28.53 -0.97 -10.29
C GLU A 463 28.94 -0.22 -8.98
N PRO A 464 28.68 1.09 -8.83
CA PRO A 464 28.75 1.74 -7.53
C PRO A 464 27.45 1.41 -6.76
N GLU A 465 27.30 0.16 -6.32
CA GLU A 465 26.14 -0.33 -5.56
C GLU A 465 26.37 -0.25 -4.04
N ALA A 466 26.93 0.86 -3.55
CA ALA A 466 26.96 1.14 -2.11
C ALA A 466 25.92 2.21 -1.83
N ASP A 467 24.77 1.83 -1.29
CA ASP A 467 23.94 2.72 -0.44
C ASP A 467 22.70 2.04 0.17
N LEU A 468 22.41 0.76 -0.12
CA LEU A 468 21.49 -0.06 0.71
C LEU A 468 21.97 -1.50 0.78
N GLU A 469 22.65 -1.87 1.86
CA GLU A 469 22.79 -3.27 2.24
C GLU A 469 21.45 -3.76 2.79
N PRO A 470 20.85 -4.85 2.27
CA PRO A 470 19.77 -5.52 2.94
C PRO A 470 20.20 -5.84 4.37
N ALA A 471 19.43 -5.37 5.34
CA ALA A 471 19.79 -5.49 6.73
C ALA A 471 19.83 -6.97 7.14
N LYS A 472 21.03 -7.46 7.50
CA LYS A 472 21.29 -8.88 7.84
C LYS A 472 20.93 -9.24 9.29
N ARG A 473 20.55 -8.26 10.14
CA ARG A 473 20.22 -8.46 11.58
C ARG A 473 19.20 -7.44 12.10
N ALA A 474 18.35 -7.84 13.05
CA ALA A 474 17.24 -7.03 13.60
C ALA A 474 17.59 -6.23 14.87
N THR A 475 17.06 -5.00 15.06
CA THR A 475 16.93 -4.35 16.40
C THR A 475 15.83 -3.30 16.52
N GLY A 476 15.30 -3.14 17.74
CA GLY A 476 14.94 -1.87 18.40
C GLY A 476 14.19 -2.12 19.72
N GLY A 477 13.88 -1.07 20.48
CA GLY A 477 13.56 -1.09 21.93
C GLY A 477 12.28 -1.80 22.38
N SER A 478 11.67 -2.64 21.53
CA SER A 478 10.60 -3.56 21.89
C SER A 478 11.15 -4.98 22.01
N THR A 479 10.65 -5.77 22.97
CA THR A 479 11.00 -7.20 23.09
C THR A 479 10.37 -8.06 22.00
N HIS A 480 9.43 -7.52 21.20
CA HIS A 480 8.74 -8.24 20.13
C HIS A 480 9.42 -8.05 18.77
N ALA A 481 10.01 -9.13 18.25
CA ALA A 481 10.73 -9.16 16.98
C ALA A 481 9.89 -8.73 15.75
N ASN A 482 8.56 -8.81 15.82
CA ASN A 482 7.62 -8.43 14.75
C ASN A 482 7.23 -6.94 14.76
N ALA A 483 7.73 -6.14 15.71
CA ALA A 483 7.49 -4.70 15.77
C ALA A 483 8.68 -3.87 15.29
N MET A 484 9.73 -4.52 14.76
CA MET A 484 11.01 -3.88 14.43
C MET A 484 11.36 -4.06 12.96
N ALA A 485 11.89 -3.02 12.32
CA ALA A 485 12.62 -3.18 11.08
C ALA A 485 14.10 -3.52 11.34
N PRO A 486 14.77 -4.35 10.50
CA PRO A 486 16.15 -4.72 10.77
C PRO A 486 17.13 -3.57 10.56
N LEU A 487 18.23 -3.56 11.34
CA LEU A 487 19.24 -2.51 11.27
C LEU A 487 19.97 -2.55 9.93
N SER A 488 19.83 -1.46 9.18
CA SER A 488 20.67 -1.18 8.02
C SER A 488 22.14 -0.89 8.35
N GLY A 489 22.47 -0.70 9.65
CA GLY A 489 23.76 -0.15 10.07
C GLY A 489 23.89 1.35 9.82
N SER A 490 22.81 2.02 9.38
CA SER A 490 22.74 3.49 9.31
C SER A 490 23.06 4.10 10.68
N ARG A 491 23.83 5.18 10.68
CA ARG A 491 24.03 6.05 11.85
C ARG A 491 23.31 7.39 11.68
N ARG A 492 22.47 7.50 10.64
CA ARG A 492 21.85 8.76 10.23
C ARG A 492 20.63 9.02 11.11
N ARG A 493 20.60 10.22 11.70
CA ARG A 493 19.49 10.71 12.50
C ARG A 493 18.22 10.77 11.64
N ASP A 494 17.07 10.52 12.27
CA ASP A 494 15.75 10.67 11.65
C ASP A 494 15.54 9.82 10.38
N ALA A 495 16.32 8.76 10.15
CA ALA A 495 16.05 7.79 9.08
C ALA A 495 14.84 6.91 9.43
N LEU A 496 14.22 6.27 8.43
CA LEU A 496 13.21 5.24 8.65
C LEU A 496 13.81 3.86 8.41
N ASP A 497 13.67 2.95 9.36
CA ASP A 497 13.94 1.53 9.13
C ASP A 497 12.65 0.87 8.62
N CYS A 498 12.76 0.14 7.51
CA CYS A 498 11.66 -0.56 6.85
C CYS A 498 11.93 -2.06 6.79
N SER A 499 10.88 -2.88 6.90
CA SER A 499 10.97 -4.33 6.84
C SER A 499 9.77 -4.95 6.16
N LEU A 500 10.02 -5.69 5.08
CA LEU A 500 9.01 -6.60 4.53
C LEU A 500 9.03 -7.90 5.33
N ARG A 501 7.88 -8.26 5.88
CA ARG A 501 7.62 -9.50 6.62
C ARG A 501 6.90 -10.46 5.72
N VAL A 502 7.62 -11.48 5.26
CA VAL A 502 7.13 -12.42 4.25
C VAL A 502 6.87 -13.76 4.90
N ASP A 503 5.68 -14.31 4.68
CA ASP A 503 5.24 -15.59 5.24
C ASP A 503 6.18 -16.74 4.83
N ILE A 504 6.65 -17.51 5.82
CA ILE A 504 7.55 -18.66 5.59
C ILE A 504 6.77 -19.83 5.02
N ASN A 505 5.56 -20.06 5.54
CA ASN A 505 4.71 -21.16 5.13
C ASN A 505 3.25 -20.76 5.30
N GLN A 506 2.55 -20.59 4.17
CA GLN A 506 1.15 -20.16 4.16
C GLN A 506 0.19 -21.15 4.86
N LYS A 507 0.61 -22.40 5.03
CA LYS A 507 -0.16 -23.43 5.74
C LYS A 507 0.14 -23.46 7.24
N ASP A 508 1.14 -22.71 7.71
CA ASP A 508 1.49 -22.65 9.13
C ASP A 508 0.52 -21.70 9.85
N PRO A 509 -0.36 -22.21 10.74
CA PRO A 509 -1.30 -21.36 11.46
C PRO A 509 -0.60 -20.39 12.43
N GLN A 510 0.69 -20.60 12.73
CA GLN A 510 1.48 -19.68 13.55
C GLN A 510 1.87 -18.39 12.79
N GLY A 511 1.73 -18.35 11.46
CA GLY A 511 1.97 -17.15 10.65
C GLY A 511 3.41 -16.61 10.77
N ARG A 512 4.40 -17.51 10.86
CA ARG A 512 5.81 -17.11 11.00
C ARG A 512 6.30 -16.42 9.74
N THR A 513 7.00 -15.30 9.91
CA THR A 513 7.51 -14.50 8.79
C THR A 513 9.04 -14.36 8.83
N ARG A 514 9.64 -14.25 7.64
CA ARG A 514 11.02 -13.82 7.42
C ARG A 514 11.03 -12.29 7.23
N ALA A 515 12.02 -11.62 7.82
CA ALA A 515 12.19 -10.18 7.70
C ALA A 515 13.21 -9.83 6.61
N TYR A 516 12.87 -8.88 5.75
CA TYR A 516 13.75 -8.30 4.74
C TYR A 516 13.84 -6.79 4.98
N GLY A 517 14.95 -6.35 5.58
CA GLY A 517 15.10 -4.99 6.07
C GLY A 517 15.94 -4.08 5.18
N PHE A 518 15.65 -2.78 5.23
CA PHE A 518 16.45 -1.71 4.65
C PHE A 518 16.14 -0.39 5.38
N SER A 519 16.88 0.68 5.11
CA SER A 519 16.65 1.99 5.72
C SER A 519 16.46 3.06 4.65
N ILE A 520 15.65 4.07 4.97
CA ILE A 520 15.35 5.19 4.10
C ILE A 520 15.90 6.44 4.80
N PRO A 521 16.98 7.05 4.28
CA PRO A 521 17.57 8.22 4.91
C PRO A 521 16.66 9.44 4.75
N CYS A 522 16.73 10.38 5.69
CA CYS A 522 16.22 11.73 5.46
C CYS A 522 16.93 12.38 4.25
N LEU A 523 16.35 13.48 3.74
CA LEU A 523 16.99 14.27 2.69
C LEU A 523 17.92 15.30 3.36
N GLU A 524 19.22 15.13 3.18
CA GLU A 524 20.25 16.03 3.70
C GLU A 524 20.45 17.23 2.75
N THR A 525 20.66 18.40 3.35
CA THR A 525 20.98 19.66 2.67
C THR A 525 22.37 19.68 2.06
#